data_AF-A6NWU2-F1
#
_entry.id   AF-A6NWU2-F1
#
_cell.length_a   1.000
_cell.length_b   1.000
_cell.length_c   1.000
_cell.angle_alpha   90.00
_cell.angle_beta   90.00
_cell.angle_gamma   90.00
#
_symmetry.space_group_name_H-M   'P 1'
#
loop_
_entity.id
_entity.type
_entity.pdbx_description
1 polymer ?
#
loop_
_entity_poly.entity_id
_entity_poly.type
_entity_poly.pdbx_seq_one_letter_code
_entity_poly.pdbx_strand_id
1 'polypeptide(L)'
;MSYCVNCGVELDDTAQACPLCHTPVLNPNKPVDMWGPKPFPTEKGEVPPVSRWELSMLISAMLLSVSVCCGVLNLFLRPDRGWSLYIIGAAVMLWIWFVPPLLLRRMHICLRLGFDVLAIALYVFLISVDLNGSDWYWHLALPIILLGGAIVLCLGLIFRGGKRSILTTTTLIIGAMGLFLLGVELFVDHFLTGTWQPGWSLIVVTVCVALVIPLVIVRRVPSLREEVRRRFHM
;
A
#
# COMPACT_ATOMS: atom_id res chain seq x y z
N MET A 1 -47.44 -26.65 -13.75
CA MET A 1 -46.03 -26.38 -13.51
C MET A 1 -45.26 -27.66 -13.81
N SER A 2 -43.95 -27.59 -14.08
CA SER A 2 -43.16 -28.79 -14.40
C SER A 2 -42.42 -29.28 -13.14
N TYR A 3 -42.22 -30.59 -13.01
CA TYR A 3 -41.45 -31.16 -11.89
C TYR A 3 -40.17 -31.80 -12.44
N CYS A 4 -39.07 -31.66 -11.69
CA CYS A 4 -37.82 -32.32 -12.05
C CYS A 4 -37.92 -33.84 -11.84
N VAL A 5 -37.62 -34.63 -12.88
CA VAL A 5 -37.64 -36.11 -12.81
C VAL A 5 -36.60 -36.69 -11.85
N ASN A 6 -35.51 -35.96 -11.57
CA ASN A 6 -34.43 -36.44 -10.73
C ASN A 6 -34.53 -35.92 -9.28
N CYS A 7 -34.92 -34.65 -9.09
CA CYS A 7 -35.00 -34.02 -7.76
C CYS A 7 -36.41 -33.93 -7.17
N GLY A 8 -37.46 -34.15 -7.96
CA GLY A 8 -38.86 -34.00 -7.52
C GLY A 8 -39.29 -32.57 -7.19
N VAL A 9 -38.43 -31.57 -7.38
CA VAL A 9 -38.73 -30.16 -7.10
C VAL A 9 -39.60 -29.56 -8.20
N GLU A 10 -40.54 -28.71 -7.80
CA GLU A 10 -41.37 -27.92 -8.70
C GLU A 10 -40.56 -26.82 -9.37
N LEU A 11 -40.65 -26.75 -10.68
CA LEU A 11 -39.91 -25.84 -11.53
C LEU A 11 -40.86 -24.77 -12.08
N ASP A 12 -40.36 -23.54 -12.09
CA ASP A 12 -41.02 -22.42 -12.74
C ASP A 12 -41.26 -22.71 -14.23
N ASP A 13 -42.34 -22.17 -14.78
CA ASP A 13 -42.72 -22.43 -16.17
C ASP A 13 -41.68 -21.93 -17.19
N THR A 14 -40.80 -20.99 -16.80
CA THR A 14 -39.69 -20.46 -17.63
C THR A 14 -38.37 -21.23 -17.47
N ALA A 15 -38.30 -22.23 -16.60
CA ALA A 15 -37.07 -22.96 -16.28
C ALA A 15 -36.72 -24.01 -17.36
N GLN A 16 -35.60 -23.81 -18.07
CA GLN A 16 -35.09 -24.75 -19.07
C GLN A 16 -34.35 -25.95 -18.48
N ALA A 17 -33.78 -25.79 -17.29
CA ALA A 17 -33.05 -26.81 -16.56
C ALA A 17 -33.30 -26.69 -15.06
N CYS A 18 -33.23 -27.80 -14.34
CA CYS A 18 -33.34 -27.79 -12.88
C CYS A 18 -32.16 -27.03 -12.25
N PRO A 19 -32.39 -26.06 -11.35
CA PRO A 19 -31.31 -25.28 -10.74
C PRO A 19 -30.45 -26.11 -9.75
N LEU A 20 -30.95 -27.26 -9.28
CA LEU A 20 -30.24 -28.11 -8.30
C LEU A 20 -29.36 -29.17 -8.96
N CYS A 21 -29.90 -29.89 -9.93
CA CYS A 21 -29.20 -31.03 -10.57
C CYS A 21 -28.88 -30.80 -12.04
N HIS A 22 -29.23 -29.63 -12.59
CA HIS A 22 -29.00 -29.24 -13.99
C HIS A 22 -29.60 -30.19 -15.04
N THR A 23 -30.53 -31.07 -14.64
CA THR A 23 -31.26 -31.93 -15.58
C THR A 23 -32.15 -31.06 -16.48
N PRO A 24 -32.11 -31.23 -17.82
CA PRO A 24 -32.95 -30.47 -18.74
C PRO A 24 -34.43 -30.79 -18.54
N VAL A 25 -35.29 -29.77 -18.64
CA VAL A 25 -36.74 -29.93 -18.49
C VAL A 25 -37.34 -30.30 -19.84
N LEU A 26 -37.86 -31.53 -19.93
CA LEU A 26 -38.53 -32.05 -21.13
C LEU A 26 -39.95 -32.47 -20.75
N ASN A 27 -40.91 -31.56 -20.89
CA ASN A 27 -42.33 -31.85 -20.66
C ASN A 27 -43.14 -31.63 -21.96
N PRO A 28 -43.50 -32.70 -22.70
CA PRO A 28 -44.25 -32.60 -23.95
C PRO A 28 -45.65 -31.97 -23.78
N ASN A 29 -46.27 -32.13 -22.60
CA ASN A 29 -47.62 -31.63 -22.32
C ASN A 29 -47.62 -30.15 -21.91
N LYS A 30 -46.47 -29.61 -21.51
CA LYS A 30 -46.32 -28.21 -21.13
C LYS A 30 -44.91 -27.73 -21.51
N PRO A 31 -44.71 -27.21 -22.73
CA PRO A 31 -43.41 -26.71 -23.17
C PRO A 31 -42.96 -25.52 -22.31
N VAL A 32 -41.65 -25.31 -22.22
CA VAL A 32 -41.06 -24.21 -21.45
C VAL A 32 -41.55 -22.87 -22.01
N ASP A 33 -42.05 -22.01 -21.12
CA ASP A 33 -42.44 -20.66 -21.48
C ASP A 33 -41.19 -19.80 -21.68
N MET A 34 -40.97 -19.37 -22.92
CA MET A 34 -39.81 -18.56 -23.31
C MET A 34 -40.05 -17.06 -23.18
N TRP A 35 -41.31 -16.64 -23.01
CA TRP A 35 -41.73 -15.24 -23.04
C TRP A 35 -42.26 -14.74 -21.70
N GLY A 36 -42.57 -15.64 -20.76
CA GLY A 36 -42.97 -15.31 -19.41
C GLY A 36 -41.89 -14.58 -18.60
N PRO A 37 -42.30 -13.81 -17.56
CA PRO A 37 -41.35 -13.17 -16.66
C PRO A 37 -40.57 -14.24 -15.88
N LYS A 38 -39.24 -14.19 -15.97
CA LYS A 38 -38.38 -15.11 -15.22
C LYS A 38 -38.42 -14.77 -13.73
N PRO A 39 -38.38 -15.76 -12.81
CA PRO A 39 -38.39 -15.53 -11.36
C PRO A 39 -37.17 -14.75 -10.86
N PHE A 40 -36.05 -14.89 -11.58
CA PHE A 40 -34.77 -14.29 -11.21
C PHE A 40 -34.47 -13.09 -12.11
N PRO A 41 -34.02 -11.95 -11.54
CA PRO A 41 -33.52 -10.83 -12.32
C PRO A 41 -32.41 -11.30 -13.26
N THR A 42 -32.58 -11.04 -14.56
CA THR A 42 -31.55 -11.31 -15.58
C THR A 42 -30.35 -10.38 -15.45
N GLU A 43 -30.55 -9.21 -14.86
CA GLU A 43 -29.48 -8.26 -14.57
C GLU A 43 -28.98 -8.47 -13.14
N LYS A 44 -27.67 -8.70 -13.02
CA LYS A 44 -27.00 -8.57 -11.73
C LYS A 44 -27.00 -7.09 -11.37
N GLY A 45 -27.50 -6.74 -10.19
CA GLY A 45 -27.33 -5.43 -9.60
C GLY A 45 -25.86 -5.21 -9.23
N GLU A 46 -24.99 -5.06 -10.23
CA GLU A 46 -23.60 -4.68 -10.01
C GLU A 46 -23.57 -3.19 -9.69
N VAL A 47 -23.22 -2.86 -8.44
CA VAL A 47 -23.05 -1.47 -8.00
C VAL A 47 -21.99 -0.84 -8.92
N PRO A 48 -22.32 0.25 -9.65
CA PRO A 48 -21.37 0.88 -10.55
C PRO A 48 -20.13 1.31 -9.75
N PRO A 49 -18.91 1.10 -10.28
CA PRO A 49 -17.70 1.48 -9.58
C PRO A 49 -17.71 3.00 -9.33
N VAL A 50 -17.52 3.40 -8.07
CA VAL A 50 -17.46 4.81 -7.66
C VAL A 50 -16.41 5.54 -8.49
N SER A 51 -16.76 6.74 -8.97
CA SER A 51 -15.81 7.49 -9.77
C SER A 51 -14.64 7.96 -8.90
N ARG A 52 -13.41 7.78 -9.40
CA ARG A 52 -12.19 8.15 -8.66
C ARG A 52 -12.09 9.66 -8.44
N TRP A 53 -12.71 10.43 -9.32
CA TRP A 53 -12.76 11.88 -9.23
C TRP A 53 -13.63 12.33 -8.06
N GLU A 54 -14.82 11.74 -7.91
CA GLU A 54 -15.70 11.99 -6.75
C GLU A 54 -15.01 11.57 -5.45
N LEU A 55 -14.35 10.40 -5.42
CA LEU A 55 -13.59 9.96 -4.25
C LEU A 55 -12.44 10.93 -3.91
N SER A 56 -11.69 11.39 -4.91
CA SER A 56 -10.62 12.38 -4.74
C SER A 56 -11.14 13.70 -4.19
N MET A 57 -12.27 14.18 -4.70
CA MET A 57 -12.93 15.40 -4.24
C MET A 57 -13.41 15.25 -2.81
N LEU A 58 -14.02 14.11 -2.46
CA LEU A 58 -14.47 13.82 -1.11
C LEU A 58 -13.30 13.82 -0.11
N ILE A 59 -12.22 13.08 -0.41
CA ILE A 59 -11.01 13.03 0.43
C ILE A 59 -10.42 14.43 0.59
N SER A 60 -10.31 15.19 -0.50
CA SER A 60 -9.79 16.56 -0.47
C SER A 60 -10.65 17.48 0.39
N ALA A 61 -11.98 17.41 0.26
CA ALA A 61 -12.91 18.22 1.04
C ALA A 61 -12.85 17.87 2.53
N MET A 62 -12.76 16.58 2.88
CA MET A 62 -12.64 16.12 4.27
C MET A 62 -11.32 16.57 4.91
N LEU A 63 -10.20 16.42 4.21
CA LEU A 63 -8.88 16.84 4.73
C LEU A 63 -8.79 18.36 4.85
N LEU A 64 -9.36 19.09 3.89
CA LEU A 64 -9.40 20.54 3.91
C LEU A 64 -10.28 21.05 5.06
N SER A 65 -11.45 20.45 5.28
CA SER A 65 -12.36 20.88 6.36
C SER A 65 -11.72 20.70 7.75
N VAL A 66 -11.05 19.56 7.99
CA VAL A 66 -10.29 19.31 9.23
C VAL A 66 -9.17 20.34 9.38
N SER A 67 -8.39 20.57 8.32
CA SER A 67 -7.28 21.54 8.34
C SER A 67 -7.75 22.95 8.65
N VAL A 68 -8.84 23.41 8.01
CA VAL A 68 -9.44 24.72 8.23
C VAL A 68 -10.00 24.82 9.65
N CYS A 69 -10.75 23.81 10.11
CA CYS A 69 -11.31 23.81 11.46
C CYS A 69 -10.22 23.90 12.52
N CYS A 70 -9.18 23.07 12.43
CA CYS A 70 -8.05 23.11 13.36
C CYS A 70 -7.28 24.43 13.30
N GLY A 71 -7.05 24.98 12.10
CA GLY A 71 -6.41 26.29 11.93
C GLY A 71 -7.22 27.43 12.56
N VAL A 72 -8.54 27.44 12.36
CA VAL A 72 -9.45 28.41 12.97
C VAL A 72 -9.46 28.28 14.48
N LEU A 73 -9.56 27.06 15.02
CA LEU A 73 -9.51 26.81 16.46
C LEU A 73 -8.18 27.28 17.07
N ASN A 74 -7.06 27.07 16.38
CA ASN A 74 -5.76 27.57 16.83
C ASN A 74 -5.72 29.10 16.90
N LEU A 75 -6.33 29.80 15.94
CA LEU A 75 -6.44 31.27 15.96
C LEU A 75 -7.32 31.78 17.10
N PHE A 76 -8.43 31.10 17.39
CA PHE A 76 -9.37 31.50 18.45
C PHE A 76 -8.87 31.19 19.86
N LEU A 77 -8.29 29.99 20.06
CA LEU A 77 -7.83 29.54 21.37
C LEU A 77 -6.50 30.17 21.79
N ARG A 78 -5.76 30.75 20.84
CA ARG A 78 -4.42 31.35 21.03
C ARG A 78 -3.52 30.52 21.96
N PRO A 79 -3.32 29.23 21.65
CA PRO A 79 -2.40 28.40 22.40
C PRO A 79 -0.97 28.93 22.24
N ASP A 80 -0.12 28.70 23.24
CA ASP A 80 1.30 29.06 23.21
C ASP A 80 2.09 28.31 22.12
N ARG A 81 1.51 27.24 21.57
CA ARG A 81 2.09 26.40 20.50
C ARG A 81 1.11 26.17 19.36
N GLY A 82 1.63 26.08 18.14
CA GLY A 82 0.85 25.88 16.92
C GLY A 82 0.44 24.43 16.71
N TRP A 83 -0.33 23.84 17.63
CA TRP A 83 -0.77 22.43 17.54
C TRP A 83 -1.50 22.11 16.23
N SER A 84 -2.17 23.10 15.61
CA SER A 84 -2.82 22.91 14.32
C SER A 84 -1.83 22.59 13.19
N LEU A 85 -0.56 22.98 13.31
CA LEU A 85 0.47 22.69 12.30
C LEU A 85 0.71 21.18 12.15
N TYR A 86 0.63 20.41 13.24
CA TYR A 86 0.73 18.95 13.19
C TYR A 86 -0.42 18.34 12.39
N ILE A 87 -1.64 18.84 12.59
CA ILE A 87 -2.83 18.30 11.94
C ILE A 87 -2.89 18.72 10.48
N ILE A 88 -2.61 19.99 10.19
CA ILE A 88 -2.55 20.52 8.82
C ILE A 88 -1.44 19.79 8.04
N GLY A 89 -0.26 19.62 8.65
CA GLY A 89 0.85 18.89 8.04
C GLY A 89 0.52 17.43 7.76
N ALA A 90 -0.10 16.73 8.71
CA ALA A 90 -0.55 15.35 8.51
C ALA A 90 -1.63 15.27 7.41
N ALA A 91 -2.59 16.22 7.38
CA ALA A 91 -3.61 16.27 6.35
C ALA A 91 -3.03 16.51 4.96
N VAL A 92 -2.06 17.41 4.82
CA VAL A 92 -1.32 17.63 3.56
C VAL A 92 -0.55 16.38 3.15
N MET A 93 0.13 15.71 4.09
CA MET A 93 0.86 14.47 3.81
C MET A 93 -0.08 13.37 3.30
N LEU A 94 -1.21 13.14 3.96
CA LEU A 94 -2.22 12.17 3.54
C LEU A 94 -2.82 12.56 2.17
N TRP A 95 -3.05 13.84 1.94
CA TRP A 95 -3.55 14.33 0.66
C TRP A 95 -2.57 13.98 -0.47
N ILE A 96 -1.27 14.23 -0.28
CA ILE A 96 -0.22 13.89 -1.27
C ILE A 96 -0.11 12.36 -1.48
N TRP A 97 -0.34 11.54 -0.45
CA TRP A 97 -0.30 10.08 -0.60
C TRP A 97 -1.51 9.48 -1.28
N PHE A 98 -2.71 10.06 -1.10
CA PHE A 98 -3.94 9.47 -1.63
C PHE A 98 -4.40 10.10 -2.94
N VAL A 99 -4.37 11.43 -3.06
CA VAL A 99 -5.01 12.14 -4.17
C VAL A 99 -4.21 12.02 -5.49
N PRO A 100 -2.89 12.33 -5.52
CA PRO A 100 -2.09 12.16 -6.74
C PRO A 100 -2.09 10.74 -7.29
N PRO A 101 -1.91 9.65 -6.50
CA PRO A 101 -1.94 8.30 -7.05
C PRO A 101 -3.33 7.89 -7.58
N LEU A 102 -4.41 8.45 -7.03
CA LEU A 102 -5.77 8.16 -7.44
C LEU A 102 -6.11 8.83 -8.80
N LEU A 103 -5.63 10.05 -9.01
CA LEU A 103 -5.82 10.84 -10.24
C LEU A 103 -4.83 10.45 -11.36
N LEU A 104 -3.56 10.25 -11.02
CA LEU A 104 -2.45 10.16 -11.97
C LEU A 104 -1.82 8.75 -11.97
N ARG A 105 -2.61 7.72 -12.32
CA ARG A 105 -2.19 6.31 -12.29
C ARG A 105 -0.94 5.96 -13.13
N ARG A 106 -0.61 6.78 -14.14
CA ARG A 106 0.57 6.60 -15.01
C ARG A 106 1.83 7.33 -14.54
N MET A 107 1.86 7.86 -13.32
CA MET A 107 3.06 8.53 -12.81
C MET A 107 4.27 7.62 -12.79
N HIS A 108 5.40 8.15 -13.25
CA HIS A 108 6.69 7.50 -13.11
C HIS A 108 7.02 7.31 -11.62
N ILE A 109 7.56 6.14 -11.28
CA ILE A 109 7.92 5.78 -9.90
C ILE A 109 8.80 6.84 -9.21
N CYS A 110 9.72 7.47 -9.95
CA CYS A 110 10.60 8.52 -9.43
C CYS A 110 9.81 9.76 -9.01
N LEU A 111 8.81 10.17 -9.80
CA LEU A 111 7.97 11.33 -9.46
C LEU A 111 7.10 11.04 -8.25
N ARG A 112 6.47 9.85 -8.21
CA ARG A 112 5.66 9.45 -7.05
C ARG A 112 6.48 9.43 -5.78
N LEU A 113 7.65 8.79 -5.81
CA LEU A 113 8.55 8.75 -4.66
C LEU A 113 9.05 10.14 -4.27
N GLY A 114 9.32 11.01 -5.24
CA GLY A 114 9.68 12.40 -4.97
C GLY A 114 8.60 13.15 -4.20
N PHE A 115 7.33 12.99 -4.57
CA PHE A 115 6.20 13.54 -3.83
C PHE A 115 6.07 12.94 -2.43
N ASP A 116 6.26 11.63 -2.29
CA ASP A 116 6.17 10.96 -0.98
C ASP A 116 7.27 11.45 -0.03
N VAL A 117 8.52 11.55 -0.51
CA VAL A 117 9.66 12.08 0.25
C VAL A 117 9.45 13.55 0.61
N LEU A 118 8.98 14.36 -0.35
CA LEU A 118 8.67 15.77 -0.12
C LEU A 118 7.56 15.97 0.92
N ALA A 119 6.52 15.12 0.88
CA ALA A 119 5.42 15.18 1.84
C ALA A 119 5.91 14.91 3.28
N ILE A 120 6.75 13.89 3.45
CA ILE A 120 7.36 13.57 4.75
C ILE A 120 8.29 14.71 5.19
N ALA A 121 9.14 15.22 4.30
CA ALA A 121 10.06 16.32 4.60
C ALA A 121 9.32 17.62 4.99
N LEU A 122 8.21 17.93 4.33
CA LEU A 122 7.37 19.09 4.64
C LEU A 122 6.64 18.91 5.96
N TYR A 123 6.14 17.69 6.25
CA TYR A 123 5.49 17.43 7.53
C TYR A 123 6.46 17.59 8.71
N VAL A 124 7.64 17.00 8.61
CA VAL A 124 8.67 17.12 9.65
C VAL A 124 9.21 18.55 9.77
N PHE A 125 9.21 19.32 8.68
CA PHE A 125 9.53 20.75 8.70
C PHE A 125 8.48 21.56 9.50
N LEU A 126 7.19 21.29 9.33
CA LEU A 126 6.15 21.96 10.12
C LEU A 126 6.30 21.67 11.62
N ILE A 127 6.73 20.45 11.97
CA ILE A 127 7.06 20.07 13.35
C ILE A 127 8.28 20.85 13.86
N SER A 128 9.31 21.03 13.04
CA SER A 128 10.53 21.77 13.45
C SER A 128 10.28 23.26 13.68
N VAL A 129 9.35 23.86 12.94
CA VAL A 129 8.89 25.24 13.14
C VAL A 129 8.23 25.40 14.52
N ASP A 130 7.34 24.48 14.91
CA ASP A 130 6.69 24.55 16.24
C ASP A 130 7.67 24.32 17.40
N LEU A 131 8.68 23.48 17.18
CA LEU A 131 9.71 23.16 18.19
C LEU A 131 10.87 24.16 18.25
N ASN A 132 10.87 25.22 17.43
CA ASN A 132 12.00 26.16 17.28
C ASN A 132 13.36 25.48 17.04
N GLY A 133 13.35 24.35 16.31
CA GLY A 133 14.53 23.51 16.12
C GLY A 133 14.91 23.34 14.65
N SER A 134 15.37 24.42 14.00
CA SER A 134 15.85 24.34 12.62
C SER A 134 17.06 23.41 12.48
N ASP A 135 17.92 23.36 13.50
CA ASP A 135 19.20 22.67 13.41
C ASP A 135 19.05 21.15 13.30
N TRP A 136 18.17 20.54 14.08
CA TRP A 136 17.89 19.10 13.99
C TRP A 136 17.17 18.75 12.68
N TYR A 137 16.35 19.65 12.14
CA TYR A 137 15.70 19.39 10.86
C TYR A 137 16.73 19.25 9.73
N TRP A 138 17.64 20.22 9.62
CA TRP A 138 18.62 20.25 8.53
C TRP A 138 19.73 19.21 8.68
N HIS A 139 20.22 18.96 9.90
CA HIS A 139 21.38 18.11 10.12
C HIS A 139 21.04 16.66 10.46
N LEU A 140 19.81 16.38 10.91
CA LEU A 140 19.40 15.03 11.33
C LEU A 140 18.22 14.52 10.50
N ALA A 141 17.09 15.20 10.53
CA ALA A 141 15.86 14.67 9.94
C ALA A 141 15.90 14.62 8.40
N LEU A 142 16.28 15.71 7.76
CA LEU A 142 16.32 15.80 6.30
C LEU A 142 17.32 14.80 5.68
N PRO A 143 18.57 14.66 6.18
CA PRO A 143 19.48 13.63 5.70
C PRO A 143 18.94 12.20 5.85
N ILE A 144 18.28 11.88 6.97
CA ILE A 144 17.64 10.57 7.17
C ILE A 144 16.51 10.32 6.16
N ILE A 145 15.64 11.33 5.94
CA ILE A 145 14.54 11.25 4.99
C ILE A 145 15.06 11.07 3.56
N LEU A 146 16.10 11.83 3.18
CA LEU A 146 16.75 11.71 1.87
C LEU A 146 17.44 10.37 1.68
N LEU A 147 18.12 9.84 2.71
CA LEU A 147 18.73 8.52 2.66
C LEU A 147 17.67 7.43 2.44
N GLY A 148 16.57 7.46 3.20
CA GLY A 148 15.45 6.53 3.03
C GLY A 148 14.86 6.62 1.63
N GLY A 149 14.60 7.84 1.14
CA GLY A 149 14.15 8.09 -0.23
C GLY A 149 15.09 7.55 -1.29
N ALA A 150 16.40 7.78 -1.15
CA ALA A 150 17.43 7.28 -2.06
C ALA A 150 17.49 5.74 -2.08
N ILE A 151 17.41 5.09 -0.92
CA ILE A 151 17.40 3.62 -0.83
C ILE A 151 16.15 3.04 -1.52
N VAL A 152 14.97 3.60 -1.26
CA VAL A 152 13.72 3.16 -1.91
C VAL A 152 13.77 3.41 -3.41
N LEU A 153 14.34 4.53 -3.86
CA LEU A 153 14.52 4.83 -5.28
C LEU A 153 15.43 3.80 -5.94
N CYS A 154 16.58 3.51 -5.33
CA CYS A 154 17.51 2.48 -5.80
C CYS A 154 16.83 1.10 -5.90
N LEU A 155 16.08 0.69 -4.88
CA LEU A 155 15.30 -0.56 -4.92
C LEU A 155 14.27 -0.55 -6.05
N GLY A 156 13.52 0.53 -6.21
CA GLY A 156 12.53 0.70 -7.27
C GLY A 156 13.15 0.60 -8.67
N LEU A 157 14.32 1.21 -8.87
CA LEU A 157 15.08 1.12 -10.13
C LEU A 157 15.60 -0.31 -10.38
N ILE A 158 16.11 -0.99 -9.35
CA ILE A 158 16.57 -2.39 -9.43
C ILE A 158 15.41 -3.33 -9.79
N PHE A 159 14.22 -3.09 -9.25
CA PHE A 159 13.02 -3.90 -9.52
C PHE A 159 12.35 -3.59 -10.86
N ARG A 160 12.64 -2.43 -11.48
CA ARG A 160 12.08 -2.06 -12.78
C ARG A 160 12.54 -2.98 -13.93
N GLY A 161 13.68 -3.66 -13.76
CA GLY A 161 14.30 -4.51 -14.78
C GLY A 161 13.69 -5.91 -15.01
N GLY A 162 12.55 -6.26 -14.36
CA GLY A 162 11.83 -7.52 -14.61
C GLY A 162 11.48 -8.32 -13.35
N LYS A 163 10.77 -9.44 -13.53
CA LYS A 163 10.36 -10.32 -12.42
C LYS A 163 11.58 -10.99 -11.81
N ARG A 164 11.99 -10.57 -10.61
CA ARG A 164 13.02 -11.25 -9.83
C ARG A 164 12.41 -12.37 -8.98
N SER A 165 13.21 -13.39 -8.69
CA SER A 165 12.84 -14.41 -7.71
C SER A 165 12.57 -13.78 -6.34
N ILE A 166 11.56 -14.29 -5.63
CA ILE A 166 11.19 -13.88 -4.27
C ILE A 166 12.43 -13.83 -3.37
N LEU A 167 13.32 -14.83 -3.47
CA LEU A 167 14.58 -14.88 -2.71
C LEU A 167 15.47 -13.65 -2.92
N THR A 168 15.53 -13.14 -4.16
CA THR A 168 16.33 -11.96 -4.50
C THR A 168 15.71 -10.69 -3.95
N THR A 169 14.39 -10.57 -4.02
CA THR A 169 13.65 -9.45 -3.45
C THR A 169 13.84 -9.39 -1.94
N THR A 170 13.64 -10.51 -1.25
CA THR A 170 13.84 -10.60 0.21
C THR A 170 15.28 -10.24 0.62
N THR A 171 16.28 -10.77 -0.10
CA THR A 171 17.69 -10.45 0.15
C THR A 171 17.98 -8.95 0.01
N LEU A 172 17.46 -8.32 -1.04
CA LEU A 172 17.64 -6.88 -1.29
C LEU A 172 16.97 -6.02 -0.24
N ILE A 173 15.77 -6.40 0.22
CA ILE A 173 15.05 -5.68 1.28
C ILE A 173 15.80 -5.76 2.61
N ILE A 174 16.27 -6.94 3.00
CA ILE A 174 17.04 -7.12 4.24
C ILE A 174 18.34 -6.30 4.19
N GLY A 175 19.07 -6.34 3.08
CA GLY A 175 20.29 -5.55 2.90
C GLY A 175 20.03 -4.04 2.93
N ALA A 176 18.97 -3.58 2.28
CA ALA A 176 18.56 -2.18 2.28
C ALA A 176 18.17 -1.68 3.69
N MET A 177 17.48 -2.52 4.48
CA MET A 177 17.13 -2.20 5.86
C MET A 177 18.37 -2.05 6.74
N GLY A 178 19.34 -2.96 6.63
CA GLY A 178 20.62 -2.84 7.34
C GLY A 178 21.39 -1.57 6.98
N LEU A 179 21.45 -1.24 5.68
CA LEU A 179 22.10 -0.01 5.19
C LEU A 179 21.39 1.26 5.70
N PHE A 180 20.05 1.27 5.69
CA PHE A 180 19.27 2.40 6.19
C PHE A 180 19.55 2.65 7.67
N LEU A 181 19.50 1.60 8.51
CA LEU A 181 19.72 1.75 9.94
C LEU A 181 21.15 2.15 10.29
N LEU A 182 22.14 1.68 9.54
CA LEU A 182 23.52 2.15 9.68
C LEU A 182 23.66 3.63 9.35
N GLY A 183 23.00 4.10 8.29
CA GLY A 183 22.98 5.52 7.96
C GLY A 183 22.22 6.36 8.99
N VAL A 184 21.12 5.85 9.56
CA VAL A 184 20.41 6.52 10.66
C VAL A 184 21.32 6.69 11.87
N GLU A 185 22.01 5.64 12.31
CA GLU A 185 22.95 5.76 13.43
C GLU A 185 24.09 6.74 13.12
N LEU A 186 24.62 6.73 11.90
CA LEU A 186 25.64 7.68 11.47
C LEU A 186 25.18 9.14 11.59
N PHE A 187 23.96 9.46 11.14
CA PHE A 187 23.43 10.84 11.26
C PHE A 187 23.12 11.20 12.71
N VAL A 188 22.61 10.27 13.51
CA VAL A 188 22.35 10.47 14.93
C VAL A 188 23.64 10.72 15.71
N ASP A 189 24.64 9.88 15.52
CA ASP A 189 25.96 10.00 16.17
C ASP A 189 26.64 11.31 15.78
N HIS A 190 26.64 11.64 14.48
CA HIS A 190 27.23 12.87 14.00
C HIS A 190 26.55 14.10 14.61
N PHE A 191 25.22 14.07 14.76
CA PHE A 191 24.46 15.17 15.37
C PHE A 191 24.66 15.28 16.88
N LEU A 192 24.75 14.15 17.61
CA LEU A 192 24.81 14.15 19.08
C LEU A 192 26.23 14.25 19.63
N THR A 193 27.19 13.52 19.07
CA THR A 193 28.55 13.35 19.63
C THR A 193 29.64 13.85 18.70
N GLY A 194 29.31 14.14 17.43
CA GLY A 194 30.28 14.55 16.40
C GLY A 194 31.26 13.44 15.99
N THR A 195 31.14 12.23 16.56
CA THR A 195 32.01 11.09 16.28
C THR A 195 31.16 9.88 15.97
N TRP A 196 31.55 9.09 14.97
CA TRP A 196 30.82 7.89 14.60
C TRP A 196 31.23 6.72 15.48
N GLN A 197 30.30 6.21 16.30
CA GLN A 197 30.52 5.08 17.20
C GLN A 197 29.35 4.10 17.10
N PRO A 198 29.28 3.31 16.00
CA PRO A 198 28.13 2.45 15.73
C PRO A 198 28.00 1.35 16.79
N GLY A 199 26.88 1.36 17.52
CA GLY A 199 26.51 0.36 18.51
C GLY A 199 25.37 -0.52 18.03
N TRP A 200 24.16 0.04 17.93
CA TRP A 200 22.95 -0.73 17.67
C TRP A 200 22.80 -1.09 16.18
N SER A 201 23.24 -0.25 15.24
CA SER A 201 23.19 -0.60 13.82
C SER A 201 24.13 -1.75 13.48
N LEU A 202 25.25 -1.90 14.20
CA LEU A 202 26.20 -2.99 14.00
C LEU A 202 25.59 -4.35 14.35
N ILE A 203 24.80 -4.40 15.43
CA ILE A 203 23.99 -5.58 15.78
C ILE A 203 22.99 -5.87 14.66
N VAL A 204 22.29 -4.87 14.15
CA VAL A 204 21.29 -5.09 13.09
C VAL A 204 21.94 -5.53 11.78
N VAL A 205 23.07 -4.94 11.40
CA VAL A 205 23.84 -5.29 10.20
C VAL A 205 24.36 -6.72 10.29
N THR A 206 24.88 -7.15 11.44
CA THR A 206 25.34 -8.54 11.62
C THR A 206 24.18 -9.54 11.48
N VAL A 207 23.01 -9.24 12.05
CA VAL A 207 21.80 -10.07 11.86
C VAL A 207 21.35 -10.07 10.39
N CYS A 208 21.35 -8.92 9.72
CA CYS A 208 21.00 -8.82 8.30
C CYS A 208 21.94 -9.66 7.44
N VAL A 209 23.25 -9.60 7.68
CA VAL A 209 24.25 -10.41 6.98
C VAL A 209 24.03 -11.89 7.25
N ALA A 210 23.80 -12.28 8.50
CA ALA A 210 23.52 -13.67 8.88
C ALA A 210 22.28 -14.24 8.16
N LEU A 211 21.23 -13.44 7.93
CA LEU A 211 20.04 -13.84 7.18
C LEU A 211 20.27 -13.86 5.66
N VAL A 212 21.09 -12.94 5.14
CA VAL A 212 21.38 -12.83 3.70
C VAL A 212 22.24 -14.01 3.20
N ILE A 213 23.21 -14.47 3.99
CA ILE A 213 24.12 -15.57 3.61
C ILE A 213 23.37 -16.84 3.14
N PRO A 214 22.48 -17.47 3.94
CA PRO A 214 21.79 -18.68 3.52
C PRO A 214 20.87 -18.44 2.31
N LEU A 215 20.21 -17.28 2.22
CA LEU A 215 19.37 -16.92 1.07
C LEU A 215 20.19 -16.83 -0.22
N VAL A 216 21.40 -16.27 -0.16
CA VAL A 216 22.32 -16.20 -1.30
C VAL A 216 22.84 -17.59 -1.67
N ILE A 217 23.14 -18.45 -0.70
CA ILE A 217 23.59 -19.83 -0.94
C ILE A 217 22.49 -20.63 -1.64
N VAL A 218 21.26 -20.65 -1.10
CA VAL A 218 20.10 -21.34 -1.70
C VAL A 218 19.84 -20.83 -3.12
N ARG A 219 20.07 -19.54 -3.37
CA ARG A 219 19.95 -18.97 -4.73
C ARG A 219 21.03 -19.48 -5.69
N ARG A 220 22.27 -19.63 -5.24
CA ARG A 220 23.40 -20.09 -6.08
C ARG A 220 23.36 -21.60 -6.35
N VAL A 221 22.76 -22.38 -5.45
CA VAL A 221 22.70 -23.84 -5.55
C VAL A 221 21.32 -24.30 -6.06
N PRO A 222 21.19 -24.73 -7.33
CA PRO A 222 19.89 -25.08 -7.91
C PRO A 222 19.19 -26.25 -7.21
N SER A 223 19.92 -27.25 -6.72
CA SER A 223 19.35 -28.39 -6.00
C SER A 223 18.65 -27.99 -4.70
N LEU A 224 19.22 -27.06 -3.93
CA LEU A 224 18.60 -26.52 -2.72
C LEU A 224 17.36 -25.70 -3.05
N ARG A 225 17.38 -24.95 -4.15
CA ARG A 225 16.22 -24.18 -4.61
C ARG A 225 15.05 -25.09 -4.97
N GLU A 226 15.29 -26.20 -5.66
CA GLU A 226 14.25 -27.18 -5.98
C GLU A 226 13.66 -27.84 -4.72
N GLU A 227 14.49 -28.19 -3.74
CA GLU A 227 14.03 -28.77 -2.47
C GLU A 227 13.19 -27.77 -1.65
N VAL A 228 13.59 -26.50 -1.60
CA VAL A 228 12.83 -25.42 -0.97
C VAL A 228 11.49 -25.22 -1.68
N ARG A 229 11.46 -25.16 -3.01
CA ARG A 229 10.22 -25.08 -3.79
C ARG A 229 9.29 -26.26 -3.50
N ARG A 230 9.84 -27.47 -3.36
CA ARG A 230 9.08 -28.69 -3.04
C ARG A 230 8.44 -28.64 -1.65
N ARG A 231 9.15 -28.12 -0.65
CA ARG A 231 8.66 -28.06 0.75
C ARG A 231 7.76 -26.86 1.05
N PHE A 232 8.01 -25.73 0.39
CA PHE A 232 7.28 -24.48 0.61
C PHE A 232 6.17 -24.23 -0.42
N HIS A 233 5.93 -25.17 -1.35
CA HIS A 233 4.89 -25.08 -2.39
C HIS A 233 4.92 -23.76 -3.20
N MET A 234 6.12 -23.25 -3.55
CA MET A 234 6.33 -21.98 -4.28
C MET A 234 6.82 -22.14 -5.71
#